data_AF-A0A2D4G213-F1
#
_entry.id   AF-A0A2D4G213-F1
#
_cell.length_a   1.000
_cell.length_b   1.000
_cell.length_c   1.000
_cell.angle_alpha   90.00
_cell.angle_beta   90.00
_cell.angle_gamma   90.00
#
_symmetry.space_group_name_H-M   'P 1'
#
loop_
_entity.id
_entity.type
_entity.pdbx_description
1 polymer ?
#
loop_
_entity_poly.entity_id
_entity_poly.type
_entity_poly.pdbx_seq_one_letter_code
_entity_poly.pdbx_strand_id
1 'polypeptide(L)'
;VELTPVSSELRPEYCNLPPDRRKCGGYFPAYYYNPGRHTCLEFDYAGCDGNKNHFNTRHECDLICHEWPEDPNQYGSRVLPCPERGPPAKDHSGDPVPKPHPGLIPFSLQ
;
A
#
# COMPACT_ATOMS: atom_id res chain seq x y z
N VAL A 1 -22.87 25.82 6.19
CA VAL A 1 -22.51 24.61 5.42
C VAL A 1 -21.00 24.51 5.52
N GLU A 2 -20.50 23.77 6.50
CA GLU A 2 -19.06 23.56 6.62
C GLU A 2 -18.67 22.46 5.64
N LEU A 3 -17.90 22.83 4.63
CA LEU A 3 -17.31 21.90 3.69
C LEU A 3 -16.12 21.25 4.40
N THR A 4 -16.34 20.12 5.07
CA THR A 4 -15.22 19.27 5.48
C THR A 4 -14.54 18.78 4.20
N PRO A 5 -13.21 18.94 4.04
CA PRO A 5 -12.50 18.39 2.89
C PRO A 5 -12.51 16.86 3.00
N VAL A 6 -13.42 16.22 2.28
CA VAL A 6 -13.56 14.75 2.15
C VAL A 6 -12.45 14.20 1.25
N SER A 7 -11.19 14.56 1.50
CA SER A 7 -10.08 14.25 0.60
C SER A 7 -8.90 13.56 1.29
N SER A 8 -8.74 13.72 2.61
CA SER A 8 -7.55 13.22 3.30
C SER A 8 -7.76 11.98 4.18
N GLU A 9 -8.98 11.66 4.62
CA GLU A 9 -9.17 10.57 5.61
C GLU A 9 -9.19 9.15 5.02
N LEU A 10 -9.22 9.04 3.70
CA LEU A 10 -9.30 7.76 3.01
C LEU A 10 -7.92 7.21 2.59
N ARG A 11 -6.98 8.11 2.29
CA ARG A 11 -5.61 7.74 1.96
C ARG A 11 -4.78 7.64 3.25
N PRO A 12 -3.95 6.60 3.42
CA PRO A 12 -3.08 6.52 4.59
C PRO A 12 -2.19 7.77 4.72
N GLU A 13 -2.13 8.34 5.93
CA GLU A 13 -1.35 9.56 6.23
C GLU A 13 0.11 9.47 5.77
N TYR A 14 0.69 8.26 5.82
CA TYR A 14 2.07 8.07 5.41
C TYR A 14 2.29 8.35 3.92
N CYS A 15 1.28 8.25 3.06
CA CYS A 15 1.40 8.60 1.64
C CYS A 15 1.77 10.08 1.43
N ASN A 16 1.55 10.94 2.44
CA ASN A 16 1.89 12.35 2.39
C ASN A 16 3.32 12.64 2.93
N LEU A 17 4.03 11.62 3.43
CA LEU A 17 5.40 11.78 3.93
C LEU A 17 6.40 11.91 2.78
N PRO A 18 7.52 12.64 2.96
CA PRO A 18 8.59 12.66 1.96
C PRO A 18 9.26 11.27 1.83
N PRO A 19 9.89 10.96 0.69
CA PRO A 19 10.69 9.73 0.56
C PRO A 19 11.87 9.76 1.54
N ASP A 20 12.07 8.67 2.28
CA ASP A 20 13.17 8.55 3.25
C ASP A 20 14.30 7.66 2.70
N ARG A 21 15.27 8.27 2.03
CA ARG A 21 16.44 7.56 1.49
C ARG A 21 17.37 7.05 2.60
N ARG A 22 17.54 7.82 3.69
CA ARG A 22 18.56 7.67 4.74
C ARG A 22 20.01 7.52 4.24
N LYS A 23 20.95 7.53 5.19
CA LYS A 23 22.38 7.26 4.96
C LYS A 23 22.72 5.84 5.38
N CYS A 24 22.29 4.87 4.57
CA CYS A 24 22.82 3.51 4.62
C CYS A 24 23.67 3.22 3.39
N GLY A 25 24.39 2.09 3.39
CA GLY A 25 25.38 1.76 2.36
C GLY A 25 24.79 1.15 1.08
N GLY A 26 23.48 0.94 1.01
CA GLY A 26 22.81 0.32 -0.13
C GLY A 26 22.25 1.34 -1.13
N TYR A 27 21.85 0.81 -2.29
CA TYR A 27 21.14 1.54 -3.33
C TYR A 27 20.15 0.56 -3.97
N PHE A 28 18.89 0.68 -3.60
CA PHE A 28 17.82 -0.19 -4.06
C PHE A 28 16.70 0.67 -4.67
N PRO A 29 16.22 0.35 -5.88
CA PRO A 29 15.11 1.07 -6.48
C PRO A 29 13.84 0.82 -5.66
N ALA A 30 13.17 1.91 -5.27
CA ALA A 30 11.92 1.89 -4.52
C ALA A 30 10.98 2.99 -5.04
N TYR A 31 9.71 2.96 -4.63
CA TYR A 31 8.69 3.90 -5.06
C TYR A 31 8.07 4.61 -3.85
N TYR A 32 7.74 5.89 -4.00
CA TYR A 32 7.00 6.68 -3.01
C TYR A 32 5.89 7.46 -3.71
N TYR A 33 4.81 7.78 -2.99
CA TYR A 33 3.76 8.64 -3.51
C TYR A 33 4.14 10.11 -3.36
N ASN A 34 4.04 10.87 -4.45
CA ASN A 34 4.23 12.31 -4.45
C ASN A 34 2.87 13.01 -4.53
N PRO A 35 2.38 13.63 -3.44
CA PRO A 35 1.08 14.30 -3.43
C PRO A 35 1.07 15.55 -4.33
N GLY A 36 2.20 16.26 -4.49
CA GLY A 36 2.28 17.42 -5.37
C GLY A 36 2.20 17.07 -6.86
N ARG A 37 2.56 15.85 -7.23
CA ARG A 37 2.46 15.33 -8.60
C ARG A 37 1.31 14.36 -8.80
N HIS A 38 0.55 14.07 -7.75
CA HIS A 38 -0.54 13.10 -7.73
C HIS A 38 -0.10 11.77 -8.36
N THR A 39 1.11 11.29 -8.07
CA THR A 39 1.66 10.11 -8.75
C THR A 39 2.76 9.46 -7.94
N CYS A 40 2.95 8.15 -8.09
CA CYS A 40 4.09 7.46 -7.50
C CYS A 40 5.37 7.68 -8.32
N LEU A 41 6.50 7.84 -7.64
CA LEU A 41 7.80 8.12 -8.27
C LEU A 41 8.86 7.19 -7.70
N GLU A 42 9.83 6.84 -8.54
CA GLU A 42 10.98 6.04 -8.13
C GLU A 42 11.99 6.89 -7.34
N PHE A 43 12.66 6.28 -6.36
CA PHE A 43 13.76 6.86 -5.60
C PHE A 43 14.76 5.79 -5.16
N ASP A 44 15.99 6.22 -4.86
CA ASP A 44 17.03 5.35 -4.30
C ASP A 44 16.81 5.17 -2.79
N TYR A 45 16.49 3.95 -2.37
CA TYR A 45 16.43 3.57 -0.96
C TYR A 45 17.76 2.97 -0.50
N ALA A 46 18.29 3.41 0.64
CA ALA A 46 19.61 2.99 1.10
C ALA A 46 19.65 1.61 1.78
N GLY A 47 18.50 0.92 1.90
CA GLY A 47 18.43 -0.45 2.41
C GLY A 47 18.25 -0.60 3.92
N CYS A 48 17.92 0.47 4.65
CA CYS A 48 17.65 0.40 6.09
C CYS A 48 16.55 1.38 6.54
N ASP A 49 15.75 0.94 7.51
CA ASP A 49 14.65 1.71 8.11
C ASP A 49 13.84 2.54 7.10
N GLY A 50 13.29 3.68 7.51
CA GLY A 50 12.53 4.57 6.64
C GLY A 50 11.13 4.81 7.16
N ASN A 51 10.32 5.51 6.36
CA ASN A 51 8.90 5.66 6.62
C ASN A 51 8.08 4.73 5.71
N LYS A 52 6.76 4.72 5.90
CA LYS A 52 5.86 3.82 5.17
C LYS A 52 5.51 4.29 3.75
N ASN A 53 5.96 5.48 3.33
CA ASN A 53 5.88 5.92 1.93
C ASN A 53 7.01 5.30 1.10
N HIS A 54 7.10 3.98 1.14
CA HIS A 54 8.15 3.20 0.49
C HIS A 54 7.54 1.88 0.03
N PHE A 55 7.59 1.64 -1.28
CA PHE A 55 7.00 0.48 -1.93
C PHE A 55 8.02 -0.15 -2.89
N ASN A 56 7.98 -1.47 -3.01
CA ASN A 56 8.92 -2.19 -3.88
C ASN A 56 8.54 -2.09 -5.36
N THR A 57 7.28 -1.78 -5.67
CA THR A 57 6.80 -1.63 -7.03
C THR A 57 5.92 -0.40 -7.19
N ARG A 58 5.92 0.15 -8.41
CA ARG A 58 5.05 1.25 -8.82
C ARG A 58 3.58 0.96 -8.57
N HIS A 59 3.13 -0.22 -8.97
CA HIS A 59 1.75 -0.67 -8.84
C HIS A 59 1.28 -0.73 -7.39
N GLU A 60 2.12 -1.20 -6.47
CA GLU A 60 1.83 -1.24 -5.04
C GLU A 60 1.61 0.17 -4.48
N CYS A 61 2.46 1.12 -4.86
CA CYS A 61 2.30 2.52 -4.49
C CYS A 61 1.00 3.12 -5.04
N ASP A 62 0.68 2.89 -6.32
CA ASP A 62 -0.51 3.48 -6.94
C ASP A 62 -1.80 2.92 -6.29
N LEU A 63 -1.86 1.62 -6.01
CA LEU A 63 -3.00 1.00 -5.33
C LEU A 63 -3.25 1.59 -3.93
N ILE A 64 -2.19 1.88 -3.18
CA ILE A 64 -2.29 2.30 -1.78
C ILE A 64 -2.51 3.81 -1.66
N CYS A 65 -1.84 4.59 -2.50
CA CYS A 65 -1.75 6.05 -2.33
C CYS A 65 -2.36 6.86 -3.48
N HIS A 66 -2.63 6.26 -4.64
CA HIS A 66 -3.18 6.96 -5.82
C HIS A 66 -4.64 6.63 -6.09
N GLU A 67 -5.08 5.37 -5.94
CA GLU A 67 -6.41 4.91 -6.37
C GLU A 67 -7.54 5.02 -5.33
N TRP A 68 -7.50 6.01 -4.42
CA TRP A 68 -8.63 6.22 -3.50
C TRP A 68 -9.65 7.21 -4.09
N PRO A 69 -10.90 6.78 -4.37
CA PRO A 69 -11.93 7.69 -4.83
C PRO A 69 -12.46 8.54 -3.67
N GLU A 70 -12.56 9.84 -3.92
CA GLU A 70 -13.09 10.87 -3.03
C GLU A 70 -14.62 10.74 -2.80
N ASP A 71 -15.28 9.73 -3.39
CA ASP A 71 -16.75 9.55 -3.38
C ASP A 71 -17.16 8.17 -2.80
N PRO A 72 -17.79 8.12 -1.62
CA PRO A 72 -18.23 6.89 -0.98
C PRO A 72 -19.46 6.22 -1.64
N ASN A 73 -20.12 6.83 -2.63
CA ASN A 73 -21.34 6.28 -3.24
C ASN A 73 -21.12 5.57 -4.61
N GLN A 74 -19.87 5.26 -4.96
CA GLN A 74 -19.54 4.47 -6.16
C GLN A 74 -18.97 3.06 -5.86
N TYR A 75 -18.96 2.62 -4.60
CA TYR A 75 -18.36 1.34 -4.19
C TYR A 75 -19.38 0.19 -4.16
N GLY A 76 -19.85 -0.20 -5.33
CA GLY A 76 -20.40 -1.53 -5.57
C GLY A 76 -19.34 -2.42 -6.20
N SER A 77 -18.75 -3.35 -5.42
CA SER A 77 -18.09 -4.57 -5.92
C SER A 77 -16.61 -4.56 -6.34
N ARG A 78 -15.74 -3.70 -5.80
CA ARG A 78 -14.29 -3.95 -5.90
C ARG A 78 -13.60 -3.90 -4.56
N VAL A 79 -13.73 -5.03 -3.84
CA VAL A 79 -12.74 -5.46 -2.85
C VAL A 79 -11.37 -5.27 -3.49
N LEU A 80 -10.68 -4.18 -3.18
CA LEU A 80 -9.29 -4.00 -3.57
C LEU A 80 -8.53 -5.11 -2.83
N PRO A 81 -7.88 -6.05 -3.53
CA PRO A 81 -7.12 -7.09 -2.85
C PRO A 81 -6.05 -6.40 -2.00
N CYS A 82 -6.02 -6.72 -0.70
CA CYS A 82 -4.98 -6.25 0.19
C CYS A 82 -3.62 -6.48 -0.49
N PRO A 83 -2.73 -5.48 -0.55
CA PRO A 83 -1.39 -5.67 -1.07
C PRO A 83 -0.74 -6.82 -0.32
N GLU A 84 -0.29 -7.84 -1.06
CA GLU A 84 0.35 -9.06 -0.56
C GLU A 84 1.57 -8.77 0.36
N ARG A 85 2.07 -7.54 0.35
CA ARG A 85 3.19 -7.05 1.17
C ARG A 85 2.75 -6.01 2.21
N GLY A 86 1.61 -6.23 2.85
CA GLY A 86 1.33 -5.69 4.18
C GLY A 86 1.94 -6.56 5.29
N PRO A 87 1.96 -6.10 6.56
CA PRO A 87 2.11 -7.03 7.68
C PRO A 87 1.07 -8.15 7.53
N PRO A 88 1.39 -9.41 7.89
CA PRO A 88 0.44 -10.50 7.77
C PRO A 88 -0.85 -10.11 8.47
N ALA A 89 -1.99 -10.30 7.79
CA ALA A 89 -3.29 -10.15 8.42
C ALA A 89 -3.28 -10.98 9.70
N LYS A 90 -3.74 -10.41 10.80
CA LYS A 90 -3.84 -11.11 12.08
C LYS A 90 -5.28 -11.55 12.28
N ASP A 91 -5.50 -12.74 12.81
CA ASP A 91 -6.83 -13.12 13.26
C ASP A 91 -7.20 -12.36 14.55
N HIS A 92 -8.39 -12.58 15.09
CA HIS A 92 -8.85 -11.94 16.33
C HIS A 92 -7.99 -12.31 17.55
N SER A 93 -7.21 -13.38 17.47
CA SER A 93 -6.24 -13.84 18.46
C SER A 93 -4.85 -13.20 18.29
N GLY A 94 -4.63 -12.49 17.17
CA GLY A 94 -3.38 -11.80 16.87
C GLY A 94 -2.36 -12.61 16.07
N ASP A 95 -2.72 -13.81 15.62
CA ASP A 95 -1.86 -14.74 14.88
C ASP A 95 -1.90 -14.47 13.36
N PRO A 96 -0.78 -14.67 12.64
CA PRO A 96 -0.74 -14.52 11.19
C PRO A 96 -1.74 -15.44 10.47
N VAL A 97 -2.61 -14.85 9.66
CA VAL A 97 -3.54 -15.59 8.79
C VAL A 97 -2.72 -16.28 7.69
N PRO A 98 -2.83 -17.60 7.52
CA PRO A 98 -2.13 -18.32 6.47
C PRO A 98 -2.62 -17.83 5.10
N LYS A 99 -1.69 -17.42 4.23
CA LYS A 99 -2.02 -17.02 2.87
C LYS A 99 -2.51 -18.25 2.08
N PRO A 100 -3.57 -18.13 1.28
CA PRO A 100 -3.91 -19.17 0.33
C PRO A 100 -2.77 -19.31 -0.69
N HIS A 101 -2.18 -20.50 -0.79
CA HIS A 101 -1.16 -20.76 -1.81
C HIS A 101 -1.79 -20.79 -3.21
N PRO A 102 -1.24 -20.07 -4.21
CA PRO A 102 -1.66 -20.22 -5.59
C PRO A 102 -1.14 -21.58 -6.09
N GLY A 103 -1.97 -22.63 -6.02
CA GLY A 103 -1.63 -23.93 -6.61
C GLY A 103 -2.14 -25.19 -5.93
N LEU A 104 -2.90 -25.11 -4.83
CA LEU A 104 -3.54 -26.31 -4.27
C LEU A 104 -4.95 -26.45 -4.85
N ILE A 105 -5.05 -27.14 -5.99
CA ILE A 105 -6.31 -27.83 -6.36
C ILE A 105 -6.62 -28.77 -5.18
N PRO A 106 -7.82 -28.74 -4.58
CA PRO A 106 -8.16 -29.73 -3.57
C PRO A 106 -8.12 -31.11 -4.23
N PHE A 107 -7.17 -31.96 -3.81
CA PHE A 107 -7.18 -33.40 -4.08
C PHE A 107 -8.33 -34.03 -3.30
N SER A 108 -9.57 -33.75 -3.71
CA SER A 108 -10.79 -34.42 -3.24
C SER A 108 -11.90 -34.25 -4.28
N LEU A 109 -11.58 -34.64 -5.51
CA LEU A 109 -12.53 -35.17 -6.47
C LEU A 109 -11.85 -36.39 -7.12
N GLN A 110 -11.89 -37.51 -6.40
CA GLN A 110 -11.80 -38.85 -6.96
C GLN A 110 -13.05 -39.60 -6.54
#